data_AF-A0A7L4QJ24-F1
#
_entry.id   AF-A0A7L4QJ24-F1
#
_cell.length_a   1.000
_cell.length_b   1.000
_cell.length_c   1.000
_cell.angle_alpha   90.00
_cell.angle_beta   90.00
_cell.angle_gamma   90.00
#
_symmetry.space_group_name_H-M   'P 1'
#
loop_
_entity.id
_entity.type
_entity.pdbx_description
1 polymer ?
#
loop_
_entity_poly.entity_id
_entity_poly.type
_entity_poly.pdbx_seq_one_letter_code
_entity_poly.pdbx_strand_id
1 'polypeptide(L)' 'MERSDFIKNLKMFISIALIFLGIAMFYVWGMVYGSWNIFAKEYIGVYSIVIILIVSGVVGLLLTVKEPAA' A
#
# COMPACT_ATOMS: atom_id res chain seq x y z
N MET A 1 -14.73 -21.36 9.61
CA MET A 1 -14.12 -20.61 8.49
C MET A 1 -13.14 -21.56 7.84
N GLU A 2 -13.30 -21.84 6.54
CA GLU A 2 -12.31 -22.65 5.82
C GLU A 2 -10.97 -21.90 5.76
N ARG A 3 -9.86 -22.65 5.76
CA ARG A 3 -8.51 -22.09 5.71
C ARG A 3 -8.31 -21.20 4.46
N SER A 4 -8.89 -21.59 3.33
CA SER A 4 -8.88 -20.86 2.06
C SER A 4 -9.49 -19.46 2.20
N ASP A 5 -10.69 -19.37 2.77
CA ASP A 5 -11.41 -18.10 2.99
C ASP A 5 -10.64 -17.17 3.93
N PHE A 6 -10.05 -17.74 4.99
CA PHE A 6 -9.23 -16.96 5.92
C PHE A 6 -8.02 -16.34 5.22
N ILE A 7 -7.29 -17.13 4.41
CA ILE A 7 -6.11 -16.65 3.69
C ILE A 7 -6.50 -15.59 2.65
N LYS A 8 -7.61 -15.77 1.94
CA LYS A 8 -8.11 -14.78 0.97
C LYS A 8 -8.46 -13.45 1.65
N ASN A 9 -9.20 -13.51 2.76
CA ASN A 9 -9.58 -12.32 3.53
C ASN A 9 -8.36 -11.62 4.13
N LEU A 10 -7.37 -12.39 4.60
CA LEU A 10 -6.12 -11.86 5.14
C LEU A 10 -5.28 -11.16 4.05
N LYS A 11 -5.12 -11.79 2.88
CA LYS A 11 -4.44 -11.19 1.72
C LYS A 11 -5.09 -9.87 1.32
N MET A 12 -6.42 -9.85 1.23
CA MET A 12 -7.18 -8.64 0.91
C MET A 12 -6.97 -7.55 1.96
N PHE A 13 -7.08 -7.90 3.25
CA PHE A 13 -6.89 -6.97 4.35
C PHE A 13 -5.48 -6.36 4.34
N ILE A 14 -4.43 -7.18 4.24
CA ILE A 14 -3.03 -6.71 4.21
C ILE A 14 -2.82 -5.78 3.00
N SER A 15 -3.36 -6.15 1.83
CA SER A 15 -3.20 -5.36 0.62
C SER A 15 -3.85 -3.98 0.75
N ILE A 16 -5.06 -3.92 1.31
CA ILE A 16 -5.76 -2.66 1.60
C ILE A 16 -4.98 -1.85 2.64
N ALA A 17 -4.53 -2.48 3.72
CA ALA A 17 -3.77 -1.82 4.77
C ALA A 17 -2.47 -1.19 4.25
N LEU A 18 -1.75 -1.86 3.34
CA LEU A 18 -0.55 -1.32 2.69
C LEU A 18 -0.83 -0.05 1.88
N ILE A 19 -1.94 -0.03 1.13
CA ILE A 19 -2.35 1.16 0.35
C ILE A 19 -2.67 2.32 1.30
N PHE A 20 -3.51 2.07 2.32
CA PHE A 20 -3.86 3.10 3.30
C PHE A 20 -2.64 3.60 4.07
N LEU A 21 -1.70 2.72 4.42
CA LEU A 21 -0.47 3.09 5.10
C LEU A 21 0.41 3.98 4.21
N GLY A 22 0.55 3.65 2.92
CA GLY A 22 1.29 4.49 1.96
C GLY A 22 0.66 5.88 1.81
N ILE A 23 -0.66 5.95 1.68
CA ILE A 23 -1.40 7.22 1.62
C ILE A 23 -1.23 8.01 2.91
N ALA A 24 -1.47 7.39 4.07
CA ALA A 24 -1.34 8.05 5.36
C ALA A 24 0.09 8.58 5.58
N MET A 25 1.11 7.80 5.24
CA MET A 25 2.50 8.22 5.32
C MET A 25 2.79 9.45 4.45
N PHE A 26 2.28 9.47 3.20
CA PHE A 26 2.43 10.62 2.32
C PHE A 26 1.79 11.90 2.91
N TYR A 27 0.55 11.80 3.38
CA TYR A 27 -0.17 12.94 3.95
C TYR A 27 0.44 13.43 5.28
N VAL A 28 0.75 12.51 6.20
CA VAL A 28 1.39 12.86 7.48
C VAL A 28 2.73 13.54 7.23
N TRP A 29 3.55 12.99 6.35
CA TRP A 29 4.83 13.59 5.99
C TRP A 29 4.66 14.98 5.36
N GLY A 30 3.72 15.14 4.41
CA GLY A 30 3.47 16.42 3.76
C GLY A 30 2.96 17.51 4.72
N MET A 31 2.18 17.12 5.73
CA MET A 31 1.73 18.03 6.79
C MET A 31 2.87 18.40 7.75
N VAL A 32 3.69 17.44 8.18
CA VAL A 32 4.76 17.66 9.18
C VAL A 32 5.90 18.51 8.61
N TYR A 33 6.32 18.25 7.39
CA TYR A 33 7.46 18.92 6.78
C TYR A 33 7.06 20.09 5.86
N GLY A 34 5.75 20.35 5.70
CA GLY A 34 5.21 21.39 4.83
C GLY A 34 5.59 21.22 3.36
N SER A 35 6.05 20.03 2.98
CA SER A 35 6.60 19.75 1.66
C SER A 35 5.71 18.77 0.93
N TRP A 36 5.30 19.13 -0.27
CA TRP A 36 4.51 18.28 -1.17
C TRP A 36 5.25 18.01 -2.48
N ASN A 37 6.52 18.43 -2.56
CA ASN A 37 7.30 18.37 -3.79
C ASN A 37 7.89 16.96 -3.97
N ILE A 38 7.22 16.17 -4.80
CA ILE A 38 7.62 14.79 -5.13
C ILE A 38 8.92 14.67 -5.94
N PHE A 39 9.42 15.78 -6.48
CA PHE A 39 10.64 15.81 -7.29
C PHE A 39 11.86 16.37 -6.55
N ALA A 40 11.68 16.82 -5.30
CA ALA A 40 12.79 17.27 -4.48
C ALA A 40 13.66 16.08 -4.07
N LYS A 41 14.96 16.16 -4.40
CA LYS A 41 15.93 15.07 -4.17
C LYS A 41 16.05 14.67 -2.70
N GLU A 42 15.88 15.63 -1.81
CA GLU A 42 15.93 15.47 -0.35
C GLU A 42 14.87 14.49 0.19
N TYR A 43 13.78 14.28 -0.56
CA TYR A 43 12.63 13.49 -0.12
C TYR A 43 12.44 12.19 -0.92
N ILE A 44 13.36 11.87 -1.84
CA ILE A 44 13.33 10.65 -2.65
C ILE A 44 13.15 9.38 -1.79
N GLY A 45 13.79 9.33 -0.62
CA GLY A 45 13.67 8.20 0.30
C GLY A 45 12.24 7.97 0.79
N VAL A 46 11.55 9.04 1.20
CA VAL A 46 10.16 8.96 1.68
C VAL A 46 9.23 8.52 0.56
N TYR A 47 9.37 9.11 -0.63
CA TYR A 47 8.53 8.75 -1.78
C TYR A 47 8.76 7.32 -2.25
N SER A 48 10.00 6.82 -2.17
CA SER A 48 10.31 5.42 -2.49
C SER A 48 9.53 4.46 -1.60
N ILE A 49 9.45 4.75 -0.29
CA ILE A 49 8.68 3.92 0.66
C ILE A 49 7.18 3.99 0.34
N VAL A 50 6.64 5.19 0.13
CA VAL A 50 5.23 5.39 -0.23
C VAL A 50 4.86 4.62 -1.50
N ILE A 51 5.69 4.71 -2.54
CA ILE A 51 5.49 4.00 -3.80
C ILE A 51 5.50 2.48 -3.57
N ILE A 52 6.49 1.96 -2.84
CA ILE A 52 6.58 0.52 -2.57
C ILE A 52 5.34 0.03 -1.81
N LEU A 53 4.86 0.76 -0.81
CA LEU A 53 3.67 0.42 -0.05
C LEU A 53 2.43 0.36 -0.95
N ILE A 54 2.20 1.40 -1.75
CA ILE A 54 1.03 1.46 -2.63
C ILE A 54 1.11 0.38 -3.72
N VAL A 55 2.25 0.25 -4.40
CA VAL A 55 2.42 -0.76 -5.47
C VAL A 55 2.26 -2.16 -4.90
N SER A 56 2.85 -2.47 -3.75
CA SER A 56 2.71 -3.80 -3.14
C SER A 56 1.26 -4.11 -2.76
N GLY A 57 0.54 -3.13 -2.21
CA GLY A 57 -0.88 -3.30 -1.91
C GLY A 57 -1.76 -3.44 -3.16
N VAL A 58 -1.51 -2.66 -4.20
CA VAL A 58 -2.23 -2.79 -5.48
C VAL A 58 -1.97 -4.15 -6.12
N VAL A 59 -0.70 -4.58 -6.18
CA VAL A 59 -0.34 -5.91 -6.71
C VAL A 59 -0.97 -7.02 -5.87
N GLY A 60 -0.97 -6.91 -4.54
CA GLY A 60 -1.63 -7.87 -3.66
C GLY A 60 -3.14 -8.00 -3.89
N LEU A 61 -3.82 -6.86 -4.13
CA LEU A 61 -5.23 -6.85 -4.51
C LEU A 61 -5.46 -7.52 -5.87
N LEU A 62 -4.65 -7.18 -6.87
CA LEU A 62 -4.75 -7.76 -8.22
C LEU A 62 -4.56 -9.28 -8.20
N LEU A 63 -3.61 -9.78 -7.40
CA LEU A 63 -3.39 -11.22 -7.23
C LEU A 63 -4.60 -11.89 -6.57
N THR A 64 -5.21 -11.25 -5.57
CA THR A 64 -6.38 -11.77 -4.86
C THR A 64 -7.64 -11.82 -5.76
N VAL A 65 -7.77 -10.86 -6.68
CA VAL A 65 -8.87 -10.82 -7.67
C VAL A 65 -8.66 -11.88 -8.77
N LYS A 66 -7.41 -12.15 -9.13
CA LYS A 66 -7.06 -13.05 -10.23
C LYS A 66 -6.95 -14.53 -9.82
N GLU A 67 -6.89 -14.85 -8.53
CA GLU A 67 -7.13 -16.21 -8.03
C GLU A 67 -8.60 -16.57 -8.34
N PRO A 68 -8.89 -17.40 -9.37
CA PRO A 68 -10.25 -17.87 -9.59
C PRO A 68 -10.70 -18.61 -8.34
N ALA A 69 -11.97 -18.44 -7.96
CA ALA A 69 -12.61 -19.33 -7.00
C ALA A 69 -12.43 -20.76 -7.54
N ALA A 70 -11.51 -21.50 -6.92
CA ALA A 70 -11.29 -22.92 -7.18
C ALA A 70 -12.46 -23.71 -6.63
#